data_AF-A0A5K1A9X2-F1
#
_entry.id   AF-A0A5K1A9X2-F1
#
_cell.length_a   1.000
_cell.length_b   1.000
_cell.length_c   1.000
_cell.angle_alpha   90.00
_cell.angle_beta   90.00
_cell.angle_gamma   90.00
#
_symmetry.space_group_name_H-M   'P 1'
#
loop_
_entity.id
_entity.type
_entity.pdbx_description
1 polymer ?
#
loop_
_entity_poly.entity_id
_entity_poly.type
_entity_poly.pdbx_seq_one_letter_code
_entity_poly.pdbx_strand_id
1 'polypeptide(L)'
;ALELLCEYVKGDVLASKKPKTRKQTSKHLIASDLETDGYFSDMSREIIQLVDTASDCSVKLAAISAVEALSDKYPCDSSILLSCLTSVSKQIDSENMAISAGCLRSTSALISKLGVGALPLLPSVVAQVLERARDVTSTHNNATGDNNLAQSETSYGSSLLLSVLTTLEALVVSVGGFLNPYLQDIIELLVFMSASDHKIKQQASTVRELLCEKIS
;
A
#
# COMPACT_ATOMS: atom_id res chain seq x y z
N ALA A 1 -12.46 4.97 -36.53
CA ALA A 1 -13.03 4.83 -35.18
C ALA A 1 -12.66 6.01 -34.25
N LEU A 2 -11.42 6.51 -34.25
CA LEU A 2 -11.07 7.74 -33.50
C LEU A 2 -11.47 9.06 -34.19
N GLU A 3 -11.80 9.06 -35.49
CA GLU A 3 -12.29 10.25 -36.21
C GLU A 3 -13.73 10.64 -35.86
N LEU A 4 -14.53 9.73 -35.30
CA LEU A 4 -15.95 9.99 -34.98
C LEU A 4 -16.17 10.67 -33.62
N LEU A 5 -15.15 10.72 -32.76
CA LEU A 5 -15.23 11.40 -31.45
C LEU A 5 -14.73 12.85 -31.50
N CYS A 6 -13.99 13.25 -32.53
CA CYS A 6 -13.51 14.63 -32.69
C CYS A 6 -14.55 15.57 -33.33
N GLU A 7 -15.53 15.04 -34.07
CA GLU A 7 -16.59 15.87 -34.68
C GLU A 7 -17.67 16.32 -33.70
N TYR A 8 -17.89 15.59 -32.59
CA TYR A 8 -18.97 15.94 -31.65
C TYR A 8 -18.66 17.16 -30.75
N VAL A 9 -17.42 17.65 -30.76
CA VAL A 9 -16.98 18.78 -29.90
C VAL A 9 -16.96 20.12 -30.66
N LYS A 10 -17.28 20.16 -31.95
CA LYS A 10 -17.30 21.39 -32.76
C LYS A 10 -18.71 21.94 -33.08
N GLY A 11 -19.76 21.38 -32.49
CA GLY A 11 -21.14 21.73 -32.80
C GLY A 11 -21.83 22.75 -31.90
N ASP A 12 -21.22 23.20 -30.79
CA ASP A 12 -21.95 24.00 -29.80
C ASP A 12 -21.27 25.34 -29.45
N VAL A 13 -20.80 26.03 -30.48
CA VAL A 13 -20.47 27.45 -30.41
C VAL A 13 -21.51 28.18 -31.24
N LEU A 14 -22.59 28.63 -30.60
CA LEU A 14 -23.32 29.89 -30.86
C LEU A 14 -24.68 29.88 -30.14
N ALA A 15 -24.71 30.21 -28.84
CA ALA A 15 -25.84 30.95 -28.25
C ALA A 15 -25.50 31.44 -26.82
N SER A 16 -25.47 32.76 -26.68
CA SER A 16 -25.25 33.50 -25.45
C SER A 16 -26.33 33.26 -24.37
N LYS A 17 -25.93 33.18 -23.10
CA LYS A 17 -26.30 34.10 -21.97
C LYS A 17 -25.96 33.48 -20.60
N LYS A 18 -25.06 34.13 -19.83
CA LYS A 18 -24.98 34.02 -18.36
C LYS A 18 -26.19 34.75 -17.73
N PRO A 19 -26.65 34.48 -16.47
CA PRO A 19 -25.81 34.21 -15.29
C PRO A 19 -26.38 33.30 -14.15
N LYS A 20 -25.53 33.11 -13.13
CA LYS A 20 -25.76 32.73 -11.70
C LYS A 20 -25.50 31.28 -11.27
N THR A 21 -24.30 31.11 -10.69
CA THR A 21 -23.95 30.29 -9.50
C THR A 21 -24.95 29.25 -9.02
N ARG A 22 -24.61 27.97 -9.20
CA ARG A 22 -24.93 26.89 -8.26
C ARG A 22 -23.84 25.81 -8.36
N LYS A 23 -23.26 25.45 -7.22
CA LYS A 23 -22.33 24.32 -7.07
C LYS A 23 -22.99 23.07 -7.64
N GLN A 24 -22.35 22.41 -8.61
CA GLN A 24 -22.73 21.07 -9.02
C GLN A 24 -21.45 20.28 -9.25
N THR A 25 -21.08 19.53 -8.22
CA THR A 25 -20.14 18.41 -8.30
C THR A 25 -20.65 17.45 -9.36
N SER A 26 -20.07 17.45 -10.55
CA SER A 26 -20.26 16.38 -11.53
C SER A 26 -19.48 15.17 -11.04
N LYS A 27 -20.04 14.47 -10.06
CA LYS A 27 -19.78 13.04 -9.88
C LYS A 27 -20.30 12.39 -11.16
N HIS A 28 -19.40 12.19 -12.12
CA HIS A 28 -19.70 11.30 -13.24
C HIS A 28 -19.70 9.89 -12.65
N LEU A 29 -20.82 9.54 -12.02
CA LEU A 29 -21.17 8.17 -11.70
C LEU A 29 -21.27 7.47 -13.05
N ILE A 30 -20.20 6.81 -13.46
CA ILE A 30 -20.34 5.66 -14.33
C ILE A 30 -21.16 4.69 -13.48
N ALA A 31 -22.45 4.60 -13.78
CA ALA A 31 -23.24 3.47 -13.33
C ALA A 31 -22.60 2.26 -14.02
N SER A 32 -21.65 1.61 -13.32
CA SER A 32 -21.19 0.29 -13.68
C SER A 32 -22.40 -0.63 -13.56
N ASP A 33 -22.66 -1.39 -14.62
CA ASP A 33 -23.68 -2.41 -14.61
C ASP A 33 -23.46 -3.31 -13.39
N LEU A 34 -24.54 -3.59 -12.64
CA LEU A 34 -24.55 -4.46 -11.46
C LEU A 34 -23.89 -5.84 -11.73
N GLU A 35 -23.85 -6.26 -13.00
CA GLU A 35 -23.20 -7.49 -13.45
C GLU A 35 -21.67 -7.39 -13.46
N THR A 36 -21.10 -6.23 -13.79
CA THR A 36 -19.64 -6.01 -13.82
C THR A 36 -19.01 -6.00 -12.42
N ASP A 37 -19.76 -5.58 -11.40
CA ASP A 37 -19.32 -5.62 -10.00
C ASP A 37 -19.17 -7.07 -9.49
N GLY A 38 -20.05 -7.98 -9.91
CA GLY A 38 -19.99 -9.40 -9.55
C GLY A 38 -18.73 -10.11 -10.05
N TYR A 39 -18.39 -9.91 -11.33
CA TYR A 39 -17.18 -10.50 -11.93
C TYR A 39 -15.90 -9.98 -11.27
N PHE A 40 -15.87 -8.70 -10.90
CA PHE A 40 -14.72 -8.10 -10.25
C PHE A 40 -14.54 -8.65 -8.82
N SER A 41 -15.63 -8.84 -8.09
CA SER A 41 -15.62 -9.48 -6.78
C SER A 41 -15.09 -10.91 -6.87
N ASP A 42 -15.55 -11.69 -7.84
CA ASP A 42 -15.12 -13.07 -8.03
C ASP A 42 -13.63 -13.15 -8.41
N MET A 43 -13.17 -12.29 -9.32
CA MET A 43 -11.76 -12.18 -9.69
C MET A 43 -10.89 -11.79 -8.49
N SER A 44 -11.34 -10.83 -7.69
CA SER A 44 -10.63 -10.41 -6.47
C SER A 44 -10.48 -11.57 -5.49
N ARG A 45 -11.53 -12.40 -5.36
CA ARG A 45 -11.50 -13.60 -4.50
C ARG A 45 -10.53 -14.66 -5.02
N GLU A 46 -10.47 -14.89 -6.33
CA GLU A 46 -9.46 -15.80 -6.92
C GLU A 46 -8.04 -15.30 -6.69
N ILE A 47 -7.80 -14.00 -6.85
CA ILE A 47 -6.49 -13.40 -6.57
C ILE A 47 -6.11 -13.57 -5.10
N ILE A 48 -7.03 -13.32 -4.16
CA ILE A 48 -6.80 -13.55 -2.73
C ILE A 48 -6.45 -15.03 -2.47
N GLN A 49 -7.17 -15.96 -3.09
CA GLN A 49 -6.88 -17.38 -2.94
C GLN A 49 -5.48 -17.74 -3.46
N LEU A 50 -5.01 -17.11 -4.54
CA LEU A 50 -3.65 -17.29 -5.02
C LEU A 50 -2.60 -16.73 -4.04
N VAL A 51 -2.86 -15.58 -3.39
CA VAL A 51 -1.98 -15.06 -2.33
C VAL A 51 -1.84 -16.07 -1.18
N ASP A 52 -2.96 -16.64 -0.73
CA ASP A 52 -2.99 -17.56 0.41
C ASP A 52 -2.39 -18.94 0.09
N THR A 53 -2.70 -19.48 -1.09
CA THR A 53 -2.49 -20.92 -1.37
C THR A 53 -1.41 -21.24 -2.40
N ALA A 54 -0.95 -20.28 -3.20
CA ALA A 54 0.06 -20.56 -4.21
C ALA A 54 1.37 -21.02 -3.55
N SER A 55 1.90 -22.14 -4.03
CA SER A 55 3.23 -22.63 -3.65
C SER A 55 4.33 -21.96 -4.48
N ASP A 56 4.04 -21.62 -5.73
CA ASP A 56 4.98 -20.94 -6.61
C ASP A 56 5.14 -19.45 -6.22
N CYS A 57 6.38 -19.04 -5.96
CA CYS A 57 6.69 -17.68 -5.53
C CYS A 57 6.36 -16.64 -6.61
N SER A 58 6.52 -16.96 -7.89
CA SER A 58 6.25 -16.02 -8.98
C SER A 58 4.76 -15.78 -9.14
N VAL A 59 3.94 -16.84 -9.03
CA VAL A 59 2.46 -16.74 -9.02
C VAL A 59 2.00 -15.93 -7.81
N LYS A 60 2.54 -16.22 -6.62
CA LYS A 60 2.20 -15.47 -5.41
C LYS A 60 2.57 -13.99 -5.52
N LEU A 61 3.76 -13.66 -6.02
CA LEU A 61 4.19 -12.28 -6.25
C LEU A 61 3.30 -11.56 -7.27
N ALA A 62 2.90 -12.23 -8.34
CA ALA A 62 1.97 -11.68 -9.32
C ALA A 62 0.61 -11.39 -8.69
N ALA A 63 0.09 -12.30 -7.85
CA ALA A 63 -1.16 -12.11 -7.12
C ALA A 63 -1.08 -10.93 -6.13
N ILE A 64 0.00 -10.81 -5.35
CA ILE A 64 0.24 -9.69 -4.43
C ILE A 64 0.30 -8.36 -5.19
N SER A 65 0.97 -8.34 -6.34
CA SER A 65 1.06 -7.14 -7.20
C SER A 65 -0.30 -6.78 -7.82
N ALA A 66 -1.12 -7.78 -8.14
CA ALA A 66 -2.49 -7.57 -8.59
C ALA A 66 -3.33 -6.94 -7.46
N VAL A 67 -3.23 -7.43 -6.20
CA VAL A 67 -3.91 -6.82 -5.04
C VAL A 67 -3.55 -5.35 -4.87
N GLU A 68 -2.26 -5.00 -4.99
CA GLU A 68 -1.81 -3.61 -4.93
C GLU A 68 -2.50 -2.77 -6.02
N ALA A 69 -2.45 -3.23 -7.28
CA ALA A 69 -3.06 -2.52 -8.39
C ALA A 69 -4.59 -2.38 -8.26
N LEU A 70 -5.26 -3.38 -7.67
CA LEU A 70 -6.71 -3.33 -7.42
C LEU A 70 -7.06 -2.23 -6.41
N SER A 71 -6.27 -2.09 -5.34
CA SER A 71 -6.54 -1.10 -4.28
C SER A 71 -6.46 0.36 -4.78
N ASP A 72 -5.54 0.63 -5.70
CA ASP A 72 -5.34 1.96 -6.27
C ASP A 72 -6.39 2.28 -7.36
N LYS A 73 -6.61 1.35 -8.29
CA LYS A 73 -7.28 1.68 -9.57
C LYS A 73 -8.78 1.48 -9.55
N TYR A 74 -9.31 0.64 -8.66
CA TYR A 74 -10.71 0.25 -8.72
C TYR A 74 -11.49 0.66 -7.45
N PRO A 75 -12.75 1.09 -7.61
CA PRO A 75 -13.67 1.21 -6.51
C PRO A 75 -14.09 -0.20 -6.08
N CYS A 76 -13.31 -0.81 -5.20
CA CYS A 76 -13.63 -2.12 -4.62
C CYS A 76 -14.51 -1.95 -3.37
N ASP A 77 -15.39 -2.92 -3.12
CA ASP A 77 -16.09 -3.03 -1.84
C ASP A 77 -15.10 -3.12 -0.67
N SER A 78 -15.42 -2.41 0.42
CA SER A 78 -14.55 -2.40 1.61
C SER A 78 -14.35 -3.80 2.20
N SER A 79 -15.31 -4.71 2.07
CA SER A 79 -15.19 -6.11 2.50
C SER A 79 -14.12 -6.88 1.72
N ILE A 80 -14.01 -6.65 0.41
CA ILE A 80 -12.99 -7.24 -0.45
C ILE A 80 -11.63 -6.67 -0.09
N LEU A 81 -11.53 -5.34 0.07
CA LEU A 81 -10.27 -4.70 0.47
C LEU A 81 -9.78 -5.16 1.85
N LEU A 82 -10.69 -5.37 2.81
CA LEU A 82 -10.34 -5.95 4.11
C LEU A 82 -9.89 -7.41 4.00
N SER A 83 -10.49 -8.18 3.09
CA SER A 83 -10.07 -9.55 2.81
C SER A 83 -8.68 -9.60 2.17
N CYS A 84 -8.43 -8.71 1.21
CA CYS A 84 -7.10 -8.49 0.64
C CYS A 84 -6.09 -8.14 1.73
N LEU A 85 -6.39 -7.17 2.60
CA LEU A 85 -5.50 -6.73 3.67
C LEU A 85 -5.17 -7.88 4.62
N THR A 86 -6.18 -8.67 5.00
CA THR A 86 -6.01 -9.85 5.84
C THR A 86 -5.09 -10.89 5.19
N SER A 87 -5.26 -11.15 3.90
CA SER A 87 -4.49 -12.15 3.17
C SER A 87 -3.03 -11.72 2.97
N VAL A 88 -2.78 -10.47 2.54
CA VAL A 88 -1.40 -9.98 2.34
C VAL A 88 -0.67 -9.78 3.66
N SER A 89 -1.35 -9.35 4.73
CA SER A 89 -0.67 -9.11 6.01
C SER A 89 -0.12 -10.40 6.61
N LYS A 90 -0.87 -11.51 6.50
CA LYS A 90 -0.43 -12.86 6.91
C LYS A 90 0.85 -13.36 6.24
N GLN A 91 1.31 -12.70 5.18
CA GLN A 91 2.50 -13.09 4.42
C GLN A 91 3.65 -12.08 4.58
N ILE A 92 3.51 -11.05 5.44
CA ILE A 92 4.56 -10.05 5.71
C ILE A 92 5.81 -10.70 6.31
N ASP A 93 5.63 -11.71 7.15
CA ASP A 93 6.70 -12.47 7.82
C ASP A 93 7.39 -13.50 6.91
N SER A 94 6.98 -13.62 5.65
CA SER A 94 7.56 -14.57 4.70
C SER A 94 9.09 -14.47 4.63
N GLU A 95 9.76 -15.63 4.68
CA GLU A 95 11.21 -15.75 4.50
C GLU A 95 11.67 -15.21 3.15
N ASN A 96 10.82 -15.28 2.13
CA ASN A 96 11.10 -14.68 0.84
C ASN A 96 10.95 -13.15 0.94
N MET A 97 12.08 -12.45 0.95
CA MET A 97 12.12 -10.98 1.07
C MET A 97 11.31 -10.25 0.00
N ALA A 98 11.22 -10.78 -1.23
CA ALA A 98 10.42 -10.17 -2.29
C ALA A 98 8.92 -10.28 -1.99
N ILE A 99 8.46 -11.42 -1.47
CA ILE A 99 7.07 -11.63 -1.04
C ILE A 99 6.75 -10.69 0.12
N SER A 100 7.61 -10.67 1.15
CA SER A 100 7.48 -9.78 2.30
C SER A 100 7.40 -8.30 1.89
N ALA A 101 8.33 -7.84 1.04
CA ALA A 101 8.35 -6.48 0.53
C ALA A 101 7.13 -6.14 -0.34
N GLY A 102 6.64 -7.11 -1.12
CA GLY A 102 5.39 -7.00 -1.88
C GLY A 102 4.18 -6.84 -0.96
N CYS A 103 4.07 -7.70 0.05
CA CYS A 103 2.95 -7.66 1.01
C CYS A 103 2.90 -6.34 1.77
N LEU A 104 4.05 -5.80 2.19
CA LEU A 104 4.13 -4.49 2.84
C LEU A 104 3.65 -3.35 1.94
N ARG A 105 4.02 -3.39 0.65
CA ARG A 105 3.60 -2.38 -0.33
C ARG A 105 2.10 -2.46 -0.61
N SER A 106 1.57 -3.67 -0.84
CA SER A 106 0.13 -3.90 -0.99
C SER A 106 -0.64 -3.49 0.27
N THR A 107 -0.10 -3.78 1.46
CA THR A 107 -0.65 -3.35 2.75
C THR A 107 -0.73 -1.83 2.84
N SER A 108 0.33 -1.12 2.44
CA SER A 108 0.36 0.35 2.39
C SER A 108 -0.74 0.92 1.50
N ALA A 109 -0.89 0.38 0.29
CA ALA A 109 -1.92 0.82 -0.66
C ALA A 109 -3.35 0.53 -0.14
N LEU A 110 -3.57 -0.65 0.44
CA LEU A 110 -4.85 -1.03 1.04
C LEU A 110 -5.22 -0.15 2.24
N ILE A 111 -4.29 0.14 3.14
CA ILE A 111 -4.52 1.03 4.29
C ILE A 111 -4.84 2.45 3.80
N SER A 112 -4.09 2.95 2.82
CA SER A 112 -4.33 4.27 2.23
C SER A 112 -5.72 4.36 1.61
N LYS A 113 -6.21 3.26 1.02
CA LYS A 113 -7.55 3.19 0.43
C LYS A 113 -8.66 3.05 1.47
N LEU A 114 -8.46 2.19 2.47
CA LEU A 114 -9.45 1.89 3.52
C LEU A 114 -9.57 3.00 4.56
N GLY A 115 -8.48 3.72 4.83
CA GLY A 115 -8.42 4.71 5.90
C GLY A 115 -8.78 4.10 7.25
N VAL A 116 -9.70 4.77 7.96
CA VAL A 116 -10.25 4.29 9.24
C VAL A 116 -10.99 2.94 9.12
N GLY A 117 -11.41 2.53 7.91
CA GLY A 117 -12.02 1.22 7.68
C GLY A 117 -11.08 0.05 7.99
N ALA A 118 -9.77 0.27 7.98
CA ALA A 118 -8.77 -0.75 8.30
C ALA A 118 -8.63 -1.02 9.81
N LEU A 119 -9.17 -0.16 10.69
CA LEU A 119 -9.01 -0.23 12.16
C LEU A 119 -9.17 -1.63 12.77
N PRO A 120 -10.14 -2.47 12.34
CA PRO A 120 -10.31 -3.82 12.91
C PRO A 120 -9.08 -4.73 12.74
N LEU A 121 -8.24 -4.48 11.74
CA LEU A 121 -7.09 -5.33 11.40
C LEU A 121 -5.75 -4.71 11.82
N LEU A 122 -5.70 -3.39 12.07
CA LEU A 122 -4.45 -2.68 12.31
C LEU A 122 -3.60 -3.20 13.48
N PRO A 123 -4.15 -3.64 14.63
CA PRO A 123 -3.31 -4.16 15.70
C PRO A 123 -2.41 -5.32 15.25
N SER A 124 -2.97 -6.24 14.47
CA SER A 124 -2.25 -7.38 13.90
C SER A 124 -1.25 -6.94 12.84
N VAL A 125 -1.66 -6.03 11.94
CA VAL A 125 -0.81 -5.55 10.84
C VAL A 125 0.40 -4.79 11.38
N VAL A 126 0.21 -3.86 12.32
CA VAL A 126 1.31 -3.06 12.88
C VAL A 126 2.29 -3.96 13.63
N ALA A 127 1.81 -4.95 14.38
CA ALA A 127 2.68 -5.92 15.04
C ALA A 127 3.57 -6.66 14.03
N GLN A 128 2.98 -7.20 12.94
CA GLN A 128 3.72 -7.90 11.89
C GLN A 128 4.74 -7.00 11.18
N VAL A 129 4.38 -5.74 10.89
CA VAL A 129 5.28 -4.76 10.26
C VAL A 129 6.49 -4.48 11.16
N LEU A 130 6.25 -4.23 12.45
CA LEU A 130 7.32 -3.90 13.41
C LEU A 130 8.22 -5.09 13.71
N GLU A 131 7.64 -6.28 13.88
CA GLU A 131 8.39 -7.53 14.04
C GLU A 131 9.29 -7.78 12.84
N ARG A 132 8.72 -7.71 11.63
CA ARG A 132 9.50 -7.92 10.40
C ARG A 132 10.61 -6.89 10.23
N ALA A 133 10.37 -5.64 10.60
CA ALA A 133 11.39 -4.61 10.56
C ALA A 133 12.55 -4.88 11.53
N ARG A 134 12.26 -5.40 12.74
CA ARG A 134 13.28 -5.79 13.71
C ARG A 134 14.13 -6.97 13.22
N ASP A 135 13.53 -7.95 12.56
CA ASP A 135 14.27 -9.09 12.00
C ASP A 135 15.29 -8.64 10.94
N VAL A 136 14.86 -7.76 10.04
CA VAL A 136 15.69 -7.28 8.93
C VAL A 136 16.80 -6.38 9.44
N THR A 137 16.52 -5.53 10.42
CA THR A 137 17.53 -4.65 11.03
C THR A 137 18.55 -5.45 11.86
N SER A 138 18.12 -6.50 12.55
CA SER A 138 19.00 -7.39 13.33
C SER A 138 19.94 -8.22 12.44
N THR A 139 19.43 -8.74 11.32
CA THR A 139 20.24 -9.51 10.36
C THR A 139 21.25 -8.64 9.61
N HIS A 140 20.89 -7.39 9.29
CA HIS A 140 21.77 -6.45 8.60
C HIS A 140 23.05 -6.12 9.40
N ASN A 141 22.97 -6.08 10.73
CA ASN A 141 24.13 -5.82 11.60
C ASN A 141 25.14 -6.98 11.63
N ASN A 142 24.71 -8.20 11.34
CA ASN A 142 25.56 -9.39 11.42
C ASN A 142 26.26 -9.71 10.08
N ALA A 143 25.76 -9.16 8.96
CA ALA A 143 26.23 -9.47 7.61
C ALA A 143 27.44 -8.62 7.15
N THR A 144 27.90 -7.65 7.94
CA THR A 144 29.01 -6.75 7.57
C THR A 144 30.40 -7.42 7.56
N GLY A 145 30.47 -8.76 7.67
CA GLY A 145 31.70 -9.54 7.78
C GLY A 145 32.11 -10.38 6.56
N ASP A 146 31.26 -10.61 5.55
CA ASP A 146 31.59 -11.56 4.46
C ASP A 146 31.14 -11.09 3.06
N ASN A 147 32.09 -10.98 2.13
CA ASN A 147 32.10 -9.91 1.12
C ASN A 147 31.55 -10.23 -0.28
N ASN A 148 30.89 -11.35 -0.55
CA ASN A 148 30.41 -11.65 -1.92
C ASN A 148 28.95 -12.14 -2.07
N LEU A 149 28.32 -12.69 -1.03
CA LEU A 149 26.86 -12.97 -1.00
C LEU A 149 26.04 -11.77 -0.50
N ALA A 150 26.68 -10.83 0.19
CA ALA A 150 26.06 -9.69 0.84
C ALA A 150 25.42 -8.67 -0.11
N GLN A 151 25.88 -8.52 -1.37
CA GLN A 151 25.34 -7.47 -2.25
C GLN A 151 23.88 -7.71 -2.69
N SER A 152 23.50 -8.96 -2.95
CA SER A 152 22.11 -9.29 -3.30
C SER A 152 21.20 -9.18 -2.08
N GLU A 153 21.62 -9.74 -0.93
CA GLU A 153 20.87 -9.67 0.32
C GLU A 153 20.73 -8.25 0.87
N THR A 154 21.75 -7.40 0.72
CA THR A 154 21.66 -5.98 1.10
C THR A 154 20.71 -5.18 0.22
N SER A 155 20.60 -5.50 -1.07
CA SER A 155 19.65 -4.88 -2.00
C SER A 155 18.19 -5.22 -1.66
N TYR A 156 17.92 -6.50 -1.38
CA TYR A 156 16.59 -6.93 -0.94
C TYR A 156 16.25 -6.42 0.46
N GLY A 157 17.21 -6.41 1.39
CA GLY A 157 17.06 -5.82 2.72
C GLY A 157 16.73 -4.32 2.65
N SER A 158 17.42 -3.57 1.79
CA SER A 158 17.13 -2.14 1.58
C SER A 158 15.74 -1.91 0.98
N SER A 159 15.35 -2.73 0.01
CA SER A 159 14.01 -2.67 -0.59
C SER A 159 12.92 -2.99 0.44
N LEU A 160 13.17 -3.96 1.31
CA LEU A 160 12.25 -4.36 2.37
C LEU A 160 12.11 -3.27 3.44
N LEU A 161 13.21 -2.65 3.88
CA LEU A 161 13.19 -1.51 4.82
C LEU A 161 12.44 -0.31 4.22
N LEU A 162 12.60 -0.03 2.93
CA LEU A 162 11.82 1.00 2.23
C LEU A 162 10.33 0.64 2.18
N SER A 163 9.98 -0.62 1.92
CA SER A 163 8.59 -1.07 2.00
C SER A 163 8.02 -0.89 3.41
N VAL A 164 8.76 -1.25 4.47
CA VAL A 164 8.35 -1.01 5.87
C VAL A 164 8.05 0.48 6.10
N LEU A 165 8.98 1.37 5.71
CA LEU A 165 8.80 2.80 5.87
C LEU A 165 7.59 3.33 5.07
N THR A 166 7.35 2.81 3.87
CA THR A 166 6.19 3.15 3.04
C THR A 166 4.88 2.66 3.69
N THR A 167 4.89 1.52 4.37
CA THR A 167 3.73 1.04 5.14
C THR A 167 3.50 1.91 6.38
N LEU A 168 4.55 2.30 7.11
CA LEU A 168 4.45 3.19 8.26
C LEU A 168 3.93 4.57 7.85
N GLU A 169 4.39 5.13 6.73
CA GLU A 169 3.86 6.38 6.18
C GLU A 169 2.35 6.30 5.98
N ALA A 170 1.86 5.27 5.28
CA ALA A 170 0.43 5.07 5.04
C ALA A 170 -0.37 4.94 6.33
N LEU A 171 0.16 4.23 7.34
CA LEU A 171 -0.44 4.12 8.66
C LEU A 171 -0.56 5.49 9.34
N VAL A 172 0.51 6.30 9.34
CA VAL A 172 0.50 7.63 9.97
C VAL A 172 -0.49 8.56 9.28
N VAL A 173 -0.48 8.58 7.94
CA VAL A 173 -1.35 9.44 7.12
C VAL A 173 -2.82 9.07 7.30
N SER A 174 -3.12 7.77 7.32
CA SER A 174 -4.50 7.27 7.27
C SER A 174 -5.15 7.17 8.65
N VAL A 175 -4.36 6.83 9.67
CA VAL A 175 -4.84 6.39 10.99
C VAL A 175 -3.90 6.81 12.12
N GLY A 176 -3.18 7.93 12.00
CA GLY A 176 -2.13 8.36 12.94
C GLY A 176 -2.50 8.26 14.43
N GLY A 177 -3.71 8.65 14.83
CA GLY A 177 -4.16 8.54 16.23
C GLY A 177 -4.20 7.11 16.79
N PHE A 178 -4.36 6.09 15.94
CA PHE A 178 -4.30 4.68 16.33
C PHE A 178 -2.87 4.26 16.75
N LEU A 179 -1.84 4.93 16.25
CA LEU A 179 -0.45 4.51 16.43
C LEU A 179 0.14 4.87 17.80
N ASN A 180 -0.59 5.62 18.65
CA ASN A 180 -0.09 6.06 19.96
C ASN A 180 0.52 4.91 20.81
N PRO A 181 -0.11 3.72 20.91
CA PRO A 181 0.46 2.60 21.67
C PRO A 181 1.77 2.03 21.10
N TYR A 182 2.09 2.33 19.84
CA TYR A 182 3.23 1.78 19.10
C TYR A 182 4.34 2.83 18.86
N LEU A 183 4.16 4.07 19.31
CA LEU A 183 5.08 5.18 19.00
C LEU A 183 6.52 4.91 19.44
N GLN A 184 6.70 4.32 20.62
CA GLN A 184 8.03 4.01 21.13
C GLN A 184 8.79 3.10 20.16
N ASP A 185 8.15 2.01 19.74
CA ASP A 185 8.72 1.04 18.81
C ASP A 185 9.00 1.64 17.44
N ILE A 186 8.07 2.47 16.94
CA ILE A 186 8.22 3.16 15.66
C ILE A 186 9.40 4.15 15.72
N ILE A 187 9.51 4.94 16.79
CA ILE A 187 10.59 5.92 16.96
C ILE A 187 11.95 5.22 17.04
N GLU A 188 12.07 4.15 17.82
CA GLU A 188 13.29 3.36 17.92
C GLU A 188 13.72 2.83 16.55
N LEU A 189 12.77 2.28 15.79
CA LEU A 189 13.01 1.80 14.44
C LEU A 189 13.47 2.92 13.48
N LEU A 190 12.83 4.10 13.54
CA LEU A 190 13.21 5.25 12.71
C LEU A 190 14.60 5.79 13.05
N VAL A 191 14.99 5.77 14.33
CA VAL A 191 16.35 6.14 14.76
C VAL A 191 17.37 5.19 14.16
N PHE A 192 17.12 3.88 14.21
CA PHE A 192 17.98 2.88 13.59
C PHE A 192 18.11 3.09 12.07
N MET A 193 16.98 3.20 11.37
CA MET A 193 16.94 3.39 9.92
C MET A 193 17.56 4.73 9.44
N SER A 194 17.69 5.72 10.33
CA SER A 194 18.36 6.99 10.01
C SER A 194 19.88 6.85 9.83
N ALA A 195 20.46 5.75 10.28
CA ALA A 195 21.88 5.41 10.10
C ALA A 195 22.14 4.54 8.85
N SER A 196 21.10 4.17 8.09
CA SER A 196 21.19 3.35 6.88
C SER A 196 21.52 4.19 5.63
N ASP A 197 21.34 3.59 4.45
CA ASP A 197 21.49 4.26 3.14
C ASP A 197 20.70 5.58 3.04
N HIS A 198 21.19 6.50 2.20
CA HIS A 198 20.61 7.83 1.98
C HIS A 198 19.09 7.76 1.71
N LYS A 199 18.63 6.82 0.88
CA LYS A 199 17.21 6.71 0.52
C LYS A 199 16.35 6.29 1.72
N ILE A 200 16.83 5.34 2.51
CA ILE A 200 16.14 4.87 3.73
C ILE A 200 16.09 6.00 4.76
N LYS A 201 17.21 6.69 4.97
CA LYS A 201 17.30 7.84 5.89
C LYS A 201 16.34 8.95 5.50
N GLN A 202 16.25 9.29 4.21
CA GLN A 202 15.33 10.31 3.72
C GLN A 202 13.88 9.92 4.02
N GLN A 203 13.49 8.68 3.68
CA GLN A 203 12.13 8.20 3.91
C GLN A 203 11.80 8.10 5.41
N ALA A 204 12.75 7.68 6.26
CA ALA A 204 12.56 7.67 7.71
C ALA A 204 12.36 9.08 8.29
N SER A 205 13.02 10.09 7.71
CA SER A 205 12.82 11.49 8.09
C SER A 205 11.42 11.96 7.73
N THR A 206 10.92 11.63 6.53
CA THR A 206 9.53 11.90 6.12
C THR A 206 8.52 11.31 7.10
N VAL A 207 8.67 10.04 7.49
CA VAL A 207 7.77 9.39 8.45
C VAL A 207 7.82 10.09 9.82
N ARG A 208 9.01 10.50 10.27
CA ARG A 208 9.17 11.23 11.54
C ARG A 208 8.44 12.57 11.53
N GLU A 209 8.56 13.34 10.45
CA GLU A 209 7.85 14.61 10.29
C GLU A 209 6.33 14.39 10.34
N LEU A 210 5.82 13.39 9.61
CA LEU A 210 4.40 13.04 9.62
C LEU A 210 3.89 12.63 11.00
N LEU A 211 4.69 11.90 11.79
CA LEU A 211 4.33 11.54 13.17
C LEU A 211 4.14 12.78 14.03
N CYS A 212 5.05 13.75 13.93
CA CYS A 212 4.93 15.02 14.66
C CYS A 212 3.69 15.82 14.22
N GLU A 213 3.34 15.81 12.94
CA GLU A 213 2.18 16.56 12.44
C GLU A 213 0.84 15.92 12.80
N LYS A 214 0.75 14.59 12.78
CA LYS A 214 -0.52 13.85 12.84
C LYS A 214 -0.90 13.35 14.24
N ILE A 215 0.06 13.30 15.16
CA ILE A 215 -0.11 12.71 16.49
C ILE A 215 0.12 13.74 17.61
N SER A 216 0.51 14.98 17.27
CA SER A 216 0.55 16.11 18.22
C SER A 216 -0.83 16.56 18.69
#